data_AF-A0A076N4H7-F1
#
_entry.id   AF-A0A076N4H7-F1
#
_cell.length_a   1.000
_cell.length_b   1.000
_cell.length_c   1.000
_cell.angle_alpha   90.00
_cell.angle_beta   90.00
_cell.angle_gamma   90.00
#
_symmetry.space_group_name_H-M   'P 1'
#
loop_
_entity.id
_entity.type
_entity.pdbx_description
1 polymer ?
#
loop_
_entity_poly.entity_id
_entity_poly.type
_entity_poly.pdbx_seq_one_letter_code
_entity_poly.pdbx_strand_id
1 'polypeptide(L)'
;GLVISDDDQGIQFLSDFREKMQGNELCLAFVNVIPLNMDLHNTRAEKYYKQIVTSLANVVVIYGELNSTLGVSFRRWVYLGTQRIWVTTSQWDVIANTRRDYILDSFYDAFTFSKHHHKIPNFKKFIQTMNTSQYSIDFSVMRSEWMYFNCLEIESKCRTQNKCALNNSLKWFVNQGFHIVINDENYNLY
;
A
#
# COMPACT_ATOMS: atom_id res chain seq x y z
N GLY A 1 4.58 14.88 11.99
CA GLY A 1 4.68 13.72 12.92
C GLY A 1 5.34 12.57 12.21
N LEU A 2 5.81 11.58 12.96
CA LEU A 2 6.45 10.38 12.41
C LEU A 2 5.83 9.13 13.05
N VAL A 3 5.56 8.13 12.23
CA VAL A 3 5.08 6.82 12.66
C VAL A 3 5.96 5.76 12.01
N ILE A 4 6.51 4.85 12.83
CA ILE A 4 7.40 3.78 12.37
C ILE A 4 6.99 2.42 12.94
N SER A 5 7.44 1.34 12.31
CA SER A 5 7.44 0.00 12.94
C SER A 5 8.54 -0.10 14.00
N ASP A 6 8.28 -0.92 15.02
CA ASP A 6 9.25 -1.29 16.08
C ASP A 6 10.14 -2.45 15.61
N ASP A 7 10.87 -2.21 14.52
CA ASP A 7 11.87 -3.11 13.95
C ASP A 7 13.17 -2.35 13.67
N ASP A 8 14.24 -3.09 13.37
CA ASP A 8 15.57 -2.50 13.14
C ASP A 8 15.56 -1.45 12.01
N GLN A 9 14.75 -1.66 10.96
CA GLN A 9 14.66 -0.73 9.84
C GLN A 9 13.95 0.56 10.24
N GLY A 10 12.85 0.47 10.99
CA GLY A 10 12.09 1.60 11.51
C GLY A 10 12.91 2.42 12.51
N ILE A 11 13.63 1.75 13.41
CA ILE A 11 14.50 2.43 14.38
C ILE A 11 15.68 3.12 13.67
N GLN A 12 16.30 2.47 12.68
CA GLN A 12 17.33 3.11 11.86
C GLN A 12 16.78 4.34 11.13
N PHE A 13 15.62 4.20 10.48
CA PHE A 13 14.96 5.31 9.79
C PHE A 13 14.67 6.48 10.73
N LEU A 14 14.20 6.23 11.96
CA LEU A 14 13.98 7.29 12.95
C LEU A 14 15.27 8.06 13.27
N SER A 15 16.39 7.35 13.40
CA SER A 15 17.69 7.98 13.65
C SER A 15 18.10 8.89 12.51
N ASP A 16 18.11 8.35 11.28
CA ASP A 16 18.51 9.08 10.07
C ASP A 16 17.57 10.27 9.80
N PHE A 17 16.27 10.05 10.00
CA PHE A 17 15.25 11.07 9.79
C PHE A 17 15.41 12.22 10.79
N ARG A 18 15.72 11.94 12.06
CA ARG A 18 15.98 12.99 13.06
C ARG A 18 17.20 13.83 12.70
N GLU A 19 18.29 13.21 12.28
CA GLU A 19 19.50 13.91 11.84
C GLU A 19 19.18 14.86 10.66
N LYS A 20 18.45 14.35 9.65
CA LYS A 20 18.04 15.16 8.50
C LYS A 20 17.08 16.29 8.87
N MET A 21 16.13 16.06 9.77
CA MET A 21 15.19 17.10 10.20
C MET A 21 15.90 18.20 10.98
N GLN A 22 16.81 17.85 11.89
CA GLN A 22 17.63 18.82 12.63
C GLN A 22 18.49 19.67 11.69
N GLY A 23 19.11 19.04 10.68
CA GLY A 23 19.90 19.77 9.67
C GLY A 23 19.09 20.73 8.79
N ASN A 24 17.75 20.59 8.73
CA ASN A 24 16.85 21.45 7.97
C ASN A 24 15.95 22.32 8.87
N GLU A 25 16.26 22.45 10.16
CA GLU A 25 15.48 23.23 11.14
C GLU A 25 14.00 22.77 11.26
N LEU A 26 13.73 21.49 11.00
CA LEU A 26 12.41 20.89 11.10
C LEU A 26 12.25 20.13 12.42
N CYS A 27 11.06 20.20 13.01
CA CYS A 27 10.75 19.55 14.29
C CYS A 27 9.69 18.45 14.15
N LEU A 28 9.83 17.40 14.97
CA LEU A 28 8.82 16.34 15.10
C LEU A 28 7.90 16.64 16.28
N ALA A 29 6.63 16.92 16.00
CA ALA A 29 5.61 17.12 17.05
C ALA A 29 5.27 15.84 17.82
N PHE A 30 5.42 14.67 17.20
CA PHE A 30 5.26 13.36 17.82
C PHE A 30 6.01 12.29 17.02
N VAL A 31 6.35 11.20 17.73
CA VAL A 31 6.89 9.97 17.16
C VAL A 31 6.12 8.79 17.75
N ASN A 32 5.48 7.99 16.90
CA ASN A 32 4.81 6.76 17.28
C ASN A 32 5.63 5.57 16.79
N VAL A 33 6.09 4.74 17.71
CA VAL A 33 6.78 3.47 17.39
C VAL A 33 5.77 2.35 17.60
N ILE A 34 5.37 1.69 16.52
CA ILE A 34 4.26 0.73 16.51
C ILE A 34 4.84 -0.69 16.69
N PRO A 35 4.52 -1.38 17.79
CA PRO A 35 5.07 -2.69 18.10
C PRO A 35 4.59 -3.73 17.09
N LEU A 36 5.48 -4.65 16.69
CA LEU A 36 5.12 -5.76 15.80
C LEU A 36 4.16 -6.76 16.45
N ASN A 37 4.23 -6.90 17.79
CA ASN A 37 3.36 -7.77 18.56
C ASN A 37 1.94 -7.18 18.65
N MET A 38 0.94 -7.96 18.23
CA MET A 38 -0.46 -7.52 18.14
C MET A 38 -1.09 -7.22 19.51
N ASP A 39 -0.78 -8.00 20.55
CA ASP A 39 -1.31 -7.77 21.90
C ASP A 39 -0.81 -6.44 22.46
N LEU A 40 0.50 -6.21 22.34
CA LEU A 40 1.11 -4.94 22.75
C LEU A 40 0.57 -3.77 21.94
N HIS A 41 0.40 -3.93 20.63
CA HIS A 41 -0.24 -2.95 19.76
C HIS A 41 -1.65 -2.60 20.25
N ASN A 42 -2.49 -3.60 20.54
CA ASN A 42 -3.87 -3.39 20.94
C ASN A 42 -4.00 -2.57 22.23
N THR A 43 -3.10 -2.78 23.19
CA THR A 43 -3.07 -1.98 24.43
C THR A 43 -2.70 -0.50 24.21
N ARG A 44 -2.01 -0.17 23.10
CA ARG A 44 -1.48 1.17 22.81
C ARG A 44 -2.16 1.87 21.62
N ALA A 45 -2.98 1.17 20.85
CA ALA A 45 -3.57 1.68 19.61
C ALA A 45 -4.33 2.99 19.79
N GLU A 46 -5.10 3.12 20.88
CA GLU A 46 -5.83 4.35 21.18
C GLU A 46 -4.90 5.54 21.48
N LYS A 47 -3.77 5.28 22.15
CA LYS A 47 -2.76 6.31 22.43
C LYS A 47 -2.17 6.86 21.14
N TYR A 48 -1.80 5.98 20.20
CA TYR A 48 -1.24 6.39 18.90
C TYR A 48 -2.23 7.22 18.10
N TYR A 49 -3.50 6.78 18.05
CA TYR A 49 -4.57 7.54 17.41
C TYR A 49 -4.75 8.92 18.03
N LYS A 50 -4.84 9.00 19.37
CA LYS A 50 -4.95 10.28 20.10
C LYS A 50 -3.80 11.22 19.76
N GLN A 51 -2.55 10.75 19.77
CA GLN A 51 -1.39 11.59 19.43
C GLN A 51 -1.48 12.16 18.01
N ILE A 52 -2.00 11.40 17.05
CA ILE A 52 -2.15 11.87 15.66
C ILE A 52 -3.25 12.93 15.57
N VAL A 53 -4.42 12.69 16.16
CA VAL A 53 -5.57 13.61 16.02
C VAL A 53 -5.45 14.88 16.84
N THR A 54 -4.76 14.85 17.99
CA THR A 54 -4.56 16.04 18.83
C THR A 54 -3.37 16.89 18.43
N SER A 55 -2.45 16.35 17.61
CA SER A 55 -1.31 17.13 17.13
C SER A 55 -1.73 18.20 16.12
N LEU A 56 -1.09 19.37 16.21
CA LEU A 56 -1.18 20.44 15.21
C LEU A 56 -0.39 20.15 13.92
N ALA A 57 0.38 19.06 13.89
CA ALA A 57 1.15 18.69 12.70
C ALA A 57 0.23 18.18 11.59
N ASN A 58 0.24 18.87 10.44
CA ASN A 58 -0.52 18.50 9.27
C ASN A 58 0.09 17.32 8.50
N VAL A 59 1.43 17.23 8.48
CA VAL A 59 2.18 16.20 7.75
C VAL A 59 2.55 15.06 8.69
N VAL A 60 2.28 13.82 8.28
CA VAL A 60 2.66 12.61 9.01
C VAL A 60 3.41 11.66 8.08
N VAL A 61 4.69 11.43 8.39
CA VAL A 61 5.53 10.45 7.68
C VAL A 61 5.30 9.08 8.29
N ILE A 62 5.13 8.07 7.45
CA ILE A 62 4.98 6.66 7.82
C ILE A 62 6.09 5.86 7.16
N TYR A 63 6.80 5.05 7.95
CA TYR A 63 7.82 4.13 7.45
C TYR A 63 7.70 2.76 8.11
N GLY A 64 7.62 1.70 7.30
CA GLY A 64 7.49 0.33 7.76
C GLY A 64 6.65 -0.51 6.80
N GLU A 65 6.43 -1.77 7.15
CA GLU A 65 5.75 -2.74 6.29
C GLU A 65 4.23 -2.59 6.30
N LEU A 66 3.61 -2.77 5.13
CA LEU A 66 2.16 -2.72 4.95
C LEU A 66 1.43 -3.85 5.70
N ASN A 67 1.99 -5.07 5.70
CA ASN A 67 1.37 -6.26 6.29
C ASN A 67 1.73 -6.43 7.78
N SER A 68 1.72 -5.32 8.52
CA SER A 68 2.10 -5.26 9.94
C SER A 68 1.02 -4.56 10.78
N THR A 69 1.23 -4.51 12.11
CA THR A 69 0.41 -3.72 13.05
C THR A 69 0.37 -2.24 12.68
N LEU A 70 1.42 -1.69 12.06
CA LEU A 70 1.46 -0.34 11.50
C LEU A 70 0.41 -0.19 10.39
N GLY A 71 0.31 -1.17 9.49
CA GLY A 71 -0.69 -1.22 8.43
C GLY A 71 -2.12 -1.28 8.97
N VAL A 72 -2.34 -2.08 10.03
CA VAL A 72 -3.64 -2.14 10.72
C VAL A 72 -4.01 -0.79 11.33
N SER A 73 -3.07 -0.16 12.04
CA SER A 73 -3.23 1.17 12.63
C SER A 73 -3.60 2.20 11.57
N PHE A 74 -2.87 2.23 10.46
CA PHE A 74 -3.10 3.17 9.38
C PHE A 74 -4.47 3.01 8.72
N ARG A 75 -4.87 1.77 8.37
CA ARG A 75 -6.22 1.47 7.86
C ARG A 75 -7.31 1.95 8.82
N ARG A 76 -7.09 1.80 10.12
CA ARG A 76 -8.01 2.29 11.15
C ARG A 76 -8.10 3.82 11.17
N TRP A 77 -6.98 4.55 11.10
CA TRP A 77 -6.98 6.02 11.10
C TRP A 77 -7.70 6.58 9.88
N VAL A 78 -7.42 6.00 8.71
CA VAL A 78 -8.09 6.32 7.46
C VAL A 78 -9.60 6.04 7.55
N TYR A 79 -9.99 4.87 8.08
CA TYR A 79 -11.40 4.53 8.31
C TYR A 79 -12.12 5.50 9.26
N LEU A 80 -11.41 6.02 10.25
CA LEU A 80 -11.93 7.03 11.19
C LEU A 80 -11.95 8.45 10.61
N GLY A 81 -11.59 8.64 9.34
CA GLY A 81 -11.62 9.94 8.68
C GLY A 81 -10.49 10.89 9.13
N THR A 82 -9.35 10.34 9.56
CA THR A 82 -8.21 11.15 10.02
C THR A 82 -7.58 11.91 8.85
N GLN A 83 -7.86 13.21 8.76
CA GLN A 83 -7.32 14.09 7.72
C GLN A 83 -5.90 14.55 8.08
N ARG A 84 -4.91 14.04 7.36
CA ARG A 84 -3.50 14.45 7.41
C ARG A 84 -2.90 14.35 6.02
N ILE A 85 -1.81 15.08 5.80
CA ILE A 85 -0.95 14.89 4.63
C ILE A 85 -0.04 13.70 4.96
N TRP A 86 -0.34 12.55 4.36
CA TRP A 86 0.41 11.32 4.60
C TRP A 86 1.62 11.25 3.69
N VAL A 87 2.79 10.93 4.24
CA VAL A 87 4.01 10.72 3.45
C VAL A 87 4.48 9.29 3.67
N THR A 88 4.47 8.47 2.62
CA THR A 88 4.70 7.01 2.71
C THR A 88 5.71 6.51 1.68
N THR A 89 6.07 5.22 1.75
CA THR A 89 6.79 4.52 0.67
C THR A 89 5.81 3.85 -0.29
N SER A 90 6.25 3.50 -1.49
CA SER A 90 5.47 2.86 -2.57
C SER A 90 4.71 1.60 -2.17
N GLN A 91 5.16 0.90 -1.13
CA GLN A 91 4.44 -0.24 -0.56
C GLN A 91 3.03 0.14 -0.07
N TRP A 92 2.81 1.40 0.28
CA TRP A 92 1.55 1.90 0.83
C TRP A 92 0.55 2.34 -0.25
N ASP A 93 0.98 2.51 -1.51
CA ASP A 93 0.10 2.87 -2.65
C ASP A 93 -0.98 1.82 -2.93
N VAL A 94 -0.73 0.59 -2.47
CA VAL A 94 -1.66 -0.54 -2.54
C VAL A 94 -2.94 -0.25 -1.73
N ILE A 95 -2.85 0.44 -0.58
CA ILE A 95 -4.02 0.80 0.23
C ILE A 95 -4.86 1.86 -0.50
N ALA A 96 -4.23 2.85 -1.11
CA ALA A 96 -4.91 3.95 -1.81
C ALA A 96 -5.88 3.45 -2.90
N ASN A 97 -5.54 2.35 -3.56
CA ASN A 97 -6.31 1.78 -4.67
C ASN A 97 -7.36 0.73 -4.25
N THR A 98 -7.39 0.28 -2.99
CA THR A 98 -8.25 -0.85 -2.57
C THR A 98 -9.70 -0.49 -2.24
N ARG A 99 -10.05 0.78 -2.03
CA ARG A 99 -11.44 1.19 -1.71
C ARG A 99 -11.81 2.53 -2.30
N ARG A 100 -11.90 2.58 -3.64
CA ARG A 100 -12.44 3.75 -4.36
C ARG A 100 -13.87 4.13 -3.93
N ASP A 101 -14.59 3.26 -3.24
CA ASP A 101 -16.01 3.46 -2.97
C ASP A 101 -16.29 4.00 -1.54
N TYR A 102 -15.33 3.88 -0.60
CA TYR A 102 -15.55 4.22 0.82
C TYR A 102 -14.40 4.99 1.51
N ILE A 103 -13.20 5.03 0.92
CA ILE A 103 -12.04 5.75 1.48
C ILE A 103 -11.77 6.97 0.60
N LEU A 104 -12.72 7.89 0.55
CA LEU A 104 -12.75 8.92 -0.48
C LEU A 104 -12.32 10.32 -0.03
N ASP A 105 -11.78 10.55 1.16
CA ASP A 105 -11.32 11.91 1.50
C ASP A 105 -9.97 12.01 2.20
N SER A 106 -9.53 11.00 2.97
CA SER A 106 -8.30 11.17 3.77
C SER A 106 -7.00 10.81 3.07
N PHE A 107 -7.05 10.20 1.87
CA PHE A 107 -5.86 9.72 1.14
C PHE A 107 -5.59 10.49 -0.15
N TYR A 108 -6.46 11.42 -0.54
CA TYR A 108 -6.26 12.21 -1.76
C TYR A 108 -4.99 13.05 -1.71
N ASP A 109 -4.50 13.37 -0.51
CA ASP A 109 -3.32 14.20 -0.26
C ASP A 109 -2.13 13.39 0.28
N ALA A 110 -1.96 12.14 -0.16
CA ALA A 110 -0.80 11.34 0.19
C ALA A 110 0.36 11.54 -0.81
N PHE A 111 1.58 11.70 -0.29
CA PHE A 111 2.82 11.71 -1.06
C PHE A 111 3.57 10.41 -0.87
N THR A 112 3.90 9.74 -1.97
CA THR A 112 4.59 8.45 -1.92
C THR A 112 5.97 8.50 -2.55
N PHE A 113 6.97 8.01 -1.83
CA PHE A 113 8.31 7.75 -2.37
C PHE A 113 8.33 6.39 -3.05
N SER A 114 8.56 6.39 -4.37
CA SER A 114 8.83 5.18 -5.15
C SER A 114 10.30 5.11 -5.53
N LYS A 115 10.84 3.90 -5.59
CA LYS A 115 12.18 3.68 -6.15
C LYS A 115 12.14 3.94 -7.65
N HIS A 116 13.20 4.56 -8.16
CA HIS A 116 13.32 4.73 -9.61
C HIS A 116 13.65 3.38 -10.25
N HIS A 117 12.75 2.91 -11.11
CA HIS A 117 12.89 1.66 -11.82
C HIS A 117 13.12 1.90 -13.31
N HIS A 118 14.10 1.20 -13.89
CA HIS A 118 14.26 1.16 -15.33
C HIS A 118 13.13 0.32 -15.95
N LYS A 119 12.76 0.61 -17.20
CA LYS A 119 11.78 -0.22 -17.90
C LYS A 119 12.38 -1.60 -18.12
N ILE A 120 11.77 -2.65 -17.58
CA ILE A 120 12.11 -4.03 -17.93
C ILE A 120 11.66 -4.26 -19.38
N PRO A 121 12.59 -4.46 -20.34
CA PRO A 121 12.24 -4.66 -21.72
C PRO A 121 11.36 -5.89 -21.88
N ASN A 122 10.35 -5.81 -22.75
CA ASN A 122 9.42 -6.90 -23.04
C ASN A 122 8.55 -7.42 -21.86
N PHE A 123 8.66 -6.91 -20.63
CA PHE A 123 7.86 -7.39 -19.51
C PHE A 123 6.35 -7.31 -19.79
N LYS A 124 5.89 -6.14 -20.29
CA LYS A 124 4.48 -5.96 -20.67
C LYS A 124 4.05 -6.96 -21.75
N LYS A 125 4.93 -7.23 -22.72
CA LYS A 125 4.66 -8.19 -23.80
C LYS A 125 4.59 -9.61 -23.24
N PHE A 126 5.54 -10.00 -22.39
CA PHE A 126 5.56 -11.29 -21.71
C PHE A 126 4.26 -11.54 -20.95
N ILE A 127 3.84 -10.62 -20.08
CA ILE A 127 2.59 -10.76 -19.31
C ILE A 127 1.37 -10.85 -20.23
N GLN A 128 1.33 -10.08 -21.33
CA GLN A 128 0.22 -10.13 -22.29
C GLN A 128 0.15 -11.43 -23.09
N THR A 129 1.29 -12.03 -23.41
CA THR A 129 1.40 -13.24 -24.23
C THR A 129 1.49 -14.52 -23.41
N MET A 130 1.63 -14.41 -22.09
CA MET A 130 1.74 -15.55 -21.19
C MET A 130 0.49 -16.42 -21.28
N ASN A 131 0.68 -17.67 -21.72
CA ASN A 131 -0.37 -18.66 -21.70
C ASN A 131 -0.38 -19.37 -20.35
N THR A 132 -1.37 -19.06 -19.52
CA THR A 132 -1.53 -19.62 -18.19
C THR A 132 -1.89 -21.11 -18.22
N SER A 133 -2.25 -21.69 -19.38
CA SER A 133 -2.47 -23.13 -19.51
C SER A 133 -1.16 -23.94 -19.62
N GLN A 134 -0.04 -23.28 -19.94
CA GLN A 134 1.28 -23.93 -20.11
C GLN A 134 2.05 -24.04 -18.80
N TYR A 135 1.64 -23.27 -17.79
CA TYR A 135 2.24 -23.28 -16.47
C TYR A 135 1.16 -23.66 -15.47
N SER A 136 1.42 -24.61 -14.57
CA SER A 136 0.50 -24.96 -13.48
C SER A 136 0.48 -23.86 -12.41
N ILE A 137 0.28 -22.61 -12.83
CA ILE A 137 0.14 -21.47 -11.94
C ILE A 137 -1.26 -21.55 -11.37
N ASP A 138 -1.34 -21.66 -10.06
CA ASP A 138 -2.61 -21.66 -9.35
C ASP A 138 -3.27 -20.28 -9.52
N PHE A 139 -4.20 -20.22 -10.46
CA PHE A 139 -4.92 -19.00 -10.78
C PHE A 139 -5.77 -18.52 -9.60
N SER A 140 -6.08 -19.38 -8.62
CA SER A 140 -6.83 -18.97 -7.43
C SER A 140 -6.02 -17.99 -6.57
N VAL A 141 -4.71 -18.18 -6.47
CA VAL A 141 -3.78 -17.31 -5.72
C VAL A 141 -3.56 -15.97 -6.44
N MET A 142 -3.32 -16.01 -7.75
CA MET A 142 -3.25 -14.78 -8.57
C MET A 142 -4.57 -14.02 -8.54
N ARG A 143 -5.69 -14.74 -8.59
CA ARG A 143 -7.04 -14.16 -8.54
C ARG A 143 -7.28 -13.51 -7.19
N SER A 144 -6.89 -14.10 -6.07
CA SER A 144 -7.09 -13.47 -4.74
C SER A 144 -6.28 -12.20 -4.55
N GLU A 145 -5.03 -12.15 -5.03
CA GLU A 145 -4.22 -10.93 -4.92
C GLU A 145 -4.65 -9.87 -5.92
N TRP A 146 -4.97 -10.22 -7.17
CA TRP A 146 -5.33 -9.24 -8.22
C TRP A 146 -6.81 -8.81 -8.16
N MET A 147 -7.74 -9.69 -7.75
CA MET A 147 -9.16 -9.34 -7.56
C MET A 147 -9.42 -8.58 -6.26
N TYR A 148 -8.52 -8.63 -5.27
CA TYR A 148 -8.66 -7.81 -4.05
C TYR A 148 -8.76 -6.32 -4.39
N PHE A 149 -8.22 -5.93 -5.54
CA PHE A 149 -8.15 -4.54 -5.98
C PHE A 149 -9.40 -4.03 -6.72
N ASN A 150 -10.37 -4.87 -7.13
CA ASN A 150 -11.59 -4.41 -7.86
C ASN A 150 -12.73 -5.47 -7.98
N CYS A 151 -13.08 -6.19 -6.90
CA CYS A 151 -14.08 -7.27 -6.98
C CYS A 151 -15.48 -6.82 -7.43
N LEU A 152 -15.99 -5.66 -7.02
CA LEU A 152 -17.37 -5.25 -7.34
C LEU A 152 -17.60 -4.97 -8.83
N GLU A 153 -16.64 -4.31 -9.48
CA GLU A 153 -16.76 -3.97 -10.89
C GLU A 153 -16.51 -5.19 -11.80
N ILE A 154 -15.60 -6.08 -11.40
CA ILE A 154 -15.31 -7.33 -12.14
C ILE A 154 -16.45 -8.33 -11.97
N GLU A 155 -17.04 -8.50 -10.78
CA GLU A 155 -18.20 -9.38 -10.58
C GLU A 155 -19.39 -8.93 -11.43
N SER A 156 -19.67 -7.63 -11.45
CA SER A 156 -20.80 -7.08 -12.23
C SER A 156 -20.62 -7.31 -13.73
N LYS A 157 -19.40 -7.12 -14.26
CA LYS A 157 -19.04 -7.35 -15.68
C LYS A 157 -18.91 -8.84 -16.03
N CYS A 158 -18.43 -9.68 -15.10
CA CYS A 158 -18.37 -11.13 -15.28
C CYS A 158 -19.78 -11.75 -15.33
N ARG A 159 -20.69 -11.34 -14.43
CA ARG A 159 -22.09 -11.81 -14.42
C ARG A 159 -22.85 -11.43 -15.68
N THR A 160 -22.60 -10.23 -16.23
CA THR A 160 -23.28 -9.78 -17.44
C THR A 160 -22.76 -10.42 -18.72
N GLN A 161 -21.49 -10.83 -18.78
CA GLN A 161 -20.90 -11.32 -20.03
C GLN A 161 -20.63 -12.83 -20.09
N ASN A 162 -20.73 -13.61 -19.01
CA ASN A 162 -20.39 -15.05 -18.99
C ASN A 162 -19.01 -15.38 -19.60
N LYS A 163 -18.10 -14.39 -19.64
CA LYS A 163 -16.80 -14.49 -20.33
C LYS A 163 -15.64 -14.81 -19.40
N CYS A 164 -15.88 -14.92 -18.10
CA CYS A 164 -14.83 -15.23 -17.12
C CYS A 164 -14.54 -16.75 -17.06
N ALA A 165 -14.55 -17.41 -18.21
CA ALA A 165 -14.05 -18.77 -18.37
C ALA A 165 -12.53 -18.78 -18.20
N LEU A 166 -12.00 -19.84 -17.58
CA LEU A 166 -10.60 -20.05 -17.21
C LEU A 166 -9.58 -19.99 -18.37
N ASN A 167 -10.02 -19.83 -19.62
CA ASN A 167 -9.17 -19.81 -20.82
C ASN A 167 -8.78 -18.40 -21.32
N ASN A 168 -9.13 -17.34 -20.60
CA ASN A 168 -8.86 -15.99 -21.09
C ASN A 168 -7.46 -15.52 -20.72
N SER A 169 -6.65 -15.30 -21.77
CA SER A 169 -5.35 -14.63 -21.71
C SER A 169 -5.39 -13.36 -20.86
N LEU A 170 -4.28 -13.04 -20.19
CA LEU A 170 -4.05 -11.79 -19.45
C LEU A 170 -4.34 -10.52 -20.26
N LYS A 171 -4.37 -10.62 -21.59
CA LYS A 171 -4.83 -9.59 -22.52
C LYS A 171 -6.24 -9.05 -22.20
N TRP A 172 -7.14 -9.88 -21.67
CA TRP A 172 -8.49 -9.43 -21.29
C TRP A 172 -8.45 -8.42 -20.14
N PHE A 173 -7.65 -8.68 -19.10
CA PHE A 173 -7.46 -7.75 -17.98
C PHE A 173 -6.85 -6.44 -18.46
N VAL A 174 -5.81 -6.47 -19.31
CA VAL A 174 -5.26 -5.23 -19.88
C VAL A 174 -6.30 -4.43 -20.68
N ASN A 175 -7.16 -5.11 -21.44
CA ASN A 175 -8.24 -4.47 -22.20
C ASN A 175 -9.33 -3.84 -21.33
N GLN A 176 -9.48 -4.26 -20.06
CA GLN A 176 -10.41 -3.64 -19.10
C GLN A 176 -9.82 -2.37 -18.45
N GLY A 177 -8.64 -1.90 -18.90
CA GLY A 177 -8.02 -0.68 -18.39
C GLY A 177 -7.09 -0.89 -17.19
N PHE A 178 -6.79 -2.15 -16.83
CA PHE A 178 -5.79 -2.44 -15.82
C PHE A 178 -4.39 -2.11 -16.36
N HIS A 179 -3.79 -1.04 -15.85
CA HIS A 179 -2.40 -0.72 -16.09
C HIS A 179 -1.52 -1.70 -15.32
N ILE A 180 -0.88 -2.63 -16.04
CA ILE A 180 0.10 -3.53 -15.46
C ILE A 180 1.41 -2.75 -15.30
N VAL A 181 1.65 -2.30 -14.07
CA VAL A 181 2.90 -1.68 -13.63
C VAL A 181 3.49 -2.56 -12.53
N ILE A 182 4.78 -2.84 -12.62
CA ILE A 182 5.49 -3.62 -11.60
C ILE A 182 5.60 -2.75 -10.36
N ASN A 183 5.16 -3.26 -9.21
CA ASN A 183 5.38 -2.58 -7.93
C ASN A 183 6.85 -2.73 -7.50
N ASP A 184 7.29 -1.91 -6.56
CA ASP A 184 8.69 -1.87 -6.13
C ASP A 184 9.17 -3.23 -5.58
N GLU A 185 8.31 -4.00 -4.93
CA GLU A 185 8.63 -5.33 -4.41
C GLU A 185 8.92 -6.33 -5.53
N ASN A 186 8.04 -6.41 -6.53
CA ASN A 186 8.21 -7.32 -7.67
C ASN A 186 9.37 -6.91 -8.57
N TYR A 187 9.74 -5.64 -8.61
CA TYR A 187 10.92 -5.19 -9.36
C TYR A 187 12.21 -5.70 -8.72
N ASN A 188 12.32 -5.72 -7.39
CA ASN A 188 13.53 -6.21 -6.70
C ASN A 188 13.77 -7.73 -6.86
N LEU A 189 12.75 -8.49 -7.28
CA LEU A 189 12.87 -9.93 -7.55
C LEU A 189 13.49 -10.24 -8.93
N TYR A 190 13.55 -9.26 -9.84
CA TYR A 190 14.13 -9.40 -11.18
C TYR A 190 15.63 -9.07 -11.16
#